data_AF-X1DPW5-F1
#
_entry.id   AF-X1DPW5-F1
#
_cell.length_a   1.000
_cell.length_b   1.000
_cell.length_c   1.000
_cell.angle_alpha   90.00
_cell.angle_beta   90.00
_cell.angle_gamma   90.00
#
_symmetry.space_group_name_H-M   'P 1'
#
loop_
_entity.id
_entity.type
_entity.pdbx_description
1 polymer ?
#
loop_
_entity_poly.entity_id
_entity_poly.type
_entity_poly.pdbx_seq_one_letter_code
_entity_poly.pdbx_strand_id
1 'polypeptide(L)'
;MHLKKPHVSYRDITQDKKPEVDLSEEEIRHIESEIKYEGYLKKQAKEIARIAKLDKVKIPEDMDYKKVSGLTAEVIERLENQRPSTLGEAKKISGITPAALINLNIYIKIRQKNRKQTKGTS
;
A
#
# COMPACT_ATOMS: atom_id res chain seq x y z
N MET A 1 22.37 -9.74 1.61
CA MET A 1 21.09 -9.28 2.22
C MET A 1 21.18 -7.76 2.37
N HIS A 2 20.83 -6.99 1.33
CA HIS A 2 21.06 -5.53 1.31
C HIS A 2 19.87 -4.78 1.92
N LEU A 3 20.10 -4.14 3.06
CA LEU A 3 19.15 -3.24 3.72
C LEU A 3 18.97 -1.98 2.87
N LYS A 4 17.78 -1.82 2.30
CA LYS A 4 17.27 -0.53 1.83
C LYS A 4 17.11 0.38 3.04
N LYS A 5 18.08 1.27 3.30
CA LYS A 5 17.91 2.36 4.27
C LYS A 5 16.91 3.37 3.68
N PRO A 6 15.71 3.54 4.27
CA PRO A 6 14.84 4.63 3.91
C PRO A 6 15.30 5.87 4.69
N HIS A 7 15.28 7.04 4.05
CA HIS A 7 15.79 8.31 4.60
C HIS A 7 17.30 8.44 4.52
N VAL A 8 17.79 8.88 3.35
CA VAL A 8 19.17 9.37 3.21
C VAL A 8 19.05 10.86 2.89
N SER A 9 19.40 11.73 3.84
CA SER A 9 19.61 13.16 3.59
C SER A 9 20.98 13.37 2.97
N TYR A 10 21.21 14.49 2.27
CA TYR A 10 22.54 14.82 1.73
C TYR A 10 23.63 14.80 2.83
N ARG A 11 23.26 15.16 4.07
CA ARG A 11 24.14 15.05 5.25
C ARG A 11 24.54 13.61 5.62
N ASP A 12 23.74 12.61 5.29
CA ASP A 12 24.05 11.20 5.57
C ASP A 12 25.03 10.61 4.53
N ILE A 13 25.19 11.26 3.37
CA ILE A 13 26.07 10.81 2.27
C ILE A 13 27.48 11.39 2.45
N THR A 14 27.60 12.56 3.08
CA THR A 14 28.87 13.30 3.22
C THR A 14 29.65 12.98 4.50
N GLN A 15 29.13 12.12 5.39
CA GLN A 15 29.86 11.70 6.60
C GLN A 15 31.06 10.77 6.29
N ASP A 16 31.00 9.98 5.22
CA ASP A 16 32.05 9.00 4.90
C ASP A 16 33.10 9.51 3.88
N LYS A 17 32.77 10.55 3.10
CA LYS A 17 33.72 11.25 2.22
C LYS A 17 33.34 12.70 2.10
N LYS A 18 34.32 13.59 2.34
CA LYS A 18 34.21 15.02 2.03
C LYS A 18 33.80 15.15 0.55
N PRO A 19 32.66 15.77 0.23
CA PRO A 19 32.25 15.93 -1.16
C PRO A 19 33.36 16.70 -1.90
N GLU A 20 33.73 16.21 -3.08
CA GLU A 20 34.79 16.77 -3.93
C GLU A 20 34.39 18.13 -4.54
N VAL A 21 33.14 18.54 -4.31
CA VAL A 21 32.50 19.74 -4.85
C VAL A 21 31.83 20.49 -3.69
N ASP A 22 32.13 21.77 -3.54
CA ASP A 22 31.48 22.66 -2.58
C ASP A 22 30.13 23.08 -3.19
N LEU A 23 29.07 22.35 -2.84
CA LEU A 23 27.72 22.64 -3.32
C LEU A 23 27.11 23.77 -2.50
N SER A 24 26.50 24.73 -3.18
CA SER A 24 25.68 25.74 -2.55
C SER A 24 24.46 25.14 -1.87
N GLU A 25 23.93 25.83 -0.87
CA GLU A 25 22.69 25.45 -0.18
C GLU A 25 21.49 25.31 -1.14
N GLU A 26 21.48 26.01 -2.29
CA GLU A 26 20.47 25.82 -3.33
C GLU A 26 20.62 24.50 -4.08
N GLU A 27 21.84 24.14 -4.47
CA GLU A 27 22.12 22.88 -5.17
C GLU A 27 21.80 21.67 -4.29
N ILE A 28 22.13 21.73 -3.00
CA ILE A 28 21.78 20.69 -2.03
C ILE A 28 20.25 20.53 -1.94
N ARG A 29 19.50 21.63 -1.84
CA ARG A 29 18.03 21.59 -1.81
C ARG A 29 17.42 21.04 -3.09
N HIS A 30 18.00 21.37 -4.25
CA HIS A 30 17.54 20.88 -5.54
C HIS A 30 17.70 19.36 -5.64
N ILE A 31 18.91 18.86 -5.36
CA ILE A 31 19.24 17.43 -5.36
C ILE A 31 18.36 16.68 -4.35
N GLU A 32 18.20 17.21 -3.14
CA GLU A 32 17.31 16.60 -2.15
C GLU A 32 15.85 16.54 -2.61
N SER A 33 15.37 17.57 -3.31
CA SER A 33 14.01 17.62 -3.84
C SER A 33 13.81 16.60 -4.96
N GLU A 34 14.74 16.50 -5.90
CA GLU A 34 14.71 15.52 -6.98
C GLU A 34 14.75 14.09 -6.45
N ILE A 35 15.67 13.78 -5.53
CA ILE A 35 15.78 12.46 -4.91
C ILE A 35 14.50 12.09 -4.14
N LYS A 36 13.94 13.02 -3.35
CA LYS A 36 12.69 12.80 -2.60
C LYS A 36 11.52 12.56 -3.55
N TYR A 37 11.42 13.32 -4.63
CA TYR A 37 10.35 13.20 -5.61
C TYR A 37 10.41 11.87 -6.38
N GLU A 38 11.59 11.49 -6.86
CA GLU A 38 11.80 10.18 -7.49
C GLU A 38 11.43 9.02 -6.54
N GLY A 39 11.85 9.11 -5.28
CA GLY A 39 11.51 8.12 -4.26
C GLY A 39 10.01 7.99 -4.06
N TYR A 40 9.29 9.12 -4.01
CA TYR A 40 7.84 9.17 -3.88
C TYR A 40 7.13 8.56 -5.09
N LEU A 41 7.53 8.94 -6.31
CA LEU A 41 6.97 8.36 -7.54
C LEU A 41 7.19 6.85 -7.61
N LYS A 42 8.40 6.36 -7.29
CA LYS A 42 8.70 4.92 -7.22
C LYS A 42 7.80 4.22 -6.20
N LYS A 43 7.52 4.84 -5.05
CA LYS A 43 6.61 4.29 -4.04
C LYS A 43 5.17 4.24 -4.54
N GLN A 44 4.67 5.30 -5.15
CA GLN A 44 3.32 5.34 -5.74
C GLN A 44 3.15 4.31 -6.86
N ALA A 45 4.12 4.20 -7.76
CA ALA A 45 4.10 3.20 -8.83
C ALA A 45 4.01 1.77 -8.26
N LYS A 46 4.74 1.49 -7.18
CA LYS A 46 4.68 0.21 -6.49
C LYS A 46 3.32 -0.04 -5.82
N GLU A 47 2.72 0.98 -5.22
CA GLU A 47 1.37 0.92 -4.64
C GLU A 47 0.33 0.56 -5.71
N ILE A 48 0.35 1.27 -6.84
CA ILE A 48 -0.53 1.04 -8.00
C ILE A 48 -0.36 -0.39 -8.52
N ALA A 49 0.88 -0.83 -8.73
CA ALA A 49 1.16 -2.18 -9.21
C ALA A 49 0.67 -3.27 -8.23
N ARG A 50 0.73 -3.00 -6.92
CA ARG A 50 0.19 -3.92 -5.90
C ARG A 50 -1.33 -3.99 -5.98
N ILE A 51 -2.01 -2.86 -6.12
CA ILE A 51 -3.47 -2.79 -6.20
C ILE A 51 -3.98 -3.44 -7.48
N ALA A 52 -3.30 -3.24 -8.62
CA ALA A 52 -3.66 -3.90 -9.87
C ALA A 52 -3.66 -5.44 -9.78
N LYS A 53 -2.77 -6.01 -8.96
CA LYS A 53 -2.73 -7.46 -8.72
C LYS A 53 -3.92 -7.97 -7.88
N LEU A 54 -4.69 -7.08 -7.26
CA LEU A 54 -5.84 -7.46 -6.43
C LEU A 54 -7.09 -7.74 -7.26
N ASP A 55 -7.15 -7.34 -8.53
CA ASP A 55 -8.38 -7.36 -9.32
C ASP A 55 -9.07 -8.75 -9.35
N LYS A 56 -8.29 -9.84 -9.33
CA LYS A 56 -8.79 -11.23 -9.35
C LYS A 56 -9.11 -11.83 -7.97
N VAL A 57 -8.84 -11.11 -6.88
CA VAL A 57 -9.09 -11.61 -5.53
C VAL A 57 -10.60 -11.64 -5.30
N LYS A 58 -11.14 -12.84 -5.06
CA LYS A 58 -12.55 -13.03 -4.73
C LYS A 58 -12.87 -12.54 -3.33
N ILE A 59 -13.99 -11.84 -3.21
CA ILE A 59 -14.60 -11.48 -1.94
C ILE A 59 -15.60 -12.60 -1.61
N PRO A 60 -15.52 -13.23 -0.43
CA PRO A 60 -16.51 -14.23 -0.03
C PRO A 60 -17.93 -13.63 0.05
N GLU A 61 -18.95 -14.40 -0.34
CA GLU A 61 -20.34 -13.93 -0.31
C GLU A 61 -20.84 -13.61 1.11
N ASP A 62 -20.34 -14.37 2.09
CA ASP A 62 -20.62 -14.23 3.52
C ASP A 62 -19.70 -13.19 4.21
N MET A 63 -19.13 -12.26 3.45
CA MET A 63 -18.27 -11.20 3.97
C MET A 63 -19.10 -10.19 4.78
N ASP A 64 -18.61 -9.90 5.99
CA ASP A 64 -19.13 -8.84 6.86
C ASP A 64 -18.13 -7.67 6.84
N TYR A 65 -18.45 -6.62 6.07
CA TYR A 65 -17.53 -5.49 5.88
C TYR A 65 -17.32 -4.68 7.17
N LYS A 66 -18.26 -4.75 8.12
CA LYS A 66 -18.15 -4.06 9.42
C LYS A 66 -17.03 -4.62 10.29
N LYS A 67 -16.59 -5.87 10.02
CA LYS A 67 -15.48 -6.51 10.73
C LYS A 67 -14.11 -6.16 10.14
N VAL A 68 -14.05 -5.43 9.04
CA VAL A 68 -12.78 -5.06 8.40
C VAL A 68 -12.27 -3.76 9.03
N SER A 69 -11.19 -3.88 9.81
CA SER A 69 -10.54 -2.72 10.42
C SER A 69 -10.05 -1.73 9.37
N GLY A 70 -10.28 -0.44 9.60
CA GLY A 70 -9.83 0.64 8.72
C GLY A 70 -10.73 0.90 7.50
N LEU A 71 -11.94 0.35 7.46
CA LEU A 71 -12.99 0.83 6.57
C LEU A 71 -13.83 1.89 7.29
N THR A 72 -14.19 2.96 6.59
CA THR A 72 -15.12 3.98 7.10
C THR A 72 -16.56 3.51 6.95
N ALA A 73 -17.49 4.15 7.67
CA ALA A 73 -18.92 3.86 7.55
C ALA A 73 -19.43 4.00 6.11
N GLU A 74 -19.00 5.05 5.41
CA GLU A 74 -19.35 5.29 4.01
C GLU A 74 -18.81 4.20 3.06
N VAL A 75 -17.57 3.75 3.28
CA VAL A 75 -16.98 2.66 2.49
C VAL A 75 -17.73 1.35 2.74
N ILE A 76 -18.05 1.07 4.01
CA ILE A 76 -18.85 -0.11 4.39
C ILE A 76 -20.20 -0.05 3.69
N GLU A 77 -20.92 1.07 3.78
CA GLU A 77 -22.23 1.26 3.14
C GLU A 77 -22.15 1.00 1.62
N ARG A 78 -21.16 1.58 0.93
CA ARG A 78 -20.97 1.38 -0.51
C ARG A 78 -20.70 -0.08 -0.87
N LEU A 79 -19.88 -0.79 -0.09
CA LEU A 79 -19.57 -2.21 -0.29
C LEU A 79 -20.76 -3.12 0.02
N GLU A 80 -21.53 -2.80 1.06
CA GLU A 80 -22.76 -3.49 1.44
C GLU A 80 -23.85 -3.33 0.39
N ASN A 81 -23.98 -2.14 -0.21
CA ASN A 81 -24.97 -1.85 -1.25
C ASN A 81 -24.64 -2.51 -2.59
N GLN A 82 -23.36 -2.51 -3.00
CA GLN A 82 -22.97 -3.05 -4.31
C GLN A 82 -22.60 -4.53 -4.28
N ARG A 83 -22.26 -5.09 -3.11
CA ARG A 83 -21.84 -6.50 -2.93
C ARG A 83 -20.90 -7.01 -4.04
N PRO A 84 -19.73 -6.37 -4.25
CA PRO A 84 -18.79 -6.81 -5.27
C PRO A 84 -18.30 -8.23 -4.99
N SER A 85 -18.17 -9.02 -6.06
CA SER A 85 -17.68 -10.41 -6.01
C SER A 85 -16.14 -10.48 -6.00
N THR A 86 -15.47 -9.41 -6.40
CA THR A 86 -14.01 -9.30 -6.48
C THR A 86 -13.50 -7.93 -6.00
N LEU A 87 -12.24 -7.87 -5.58
CA LEU A 87 -11.60 -6.58 -5.27
C LEU A 87 -11.49 -5.67 -6.51
N GLY A 88 -11.44 -6.24 -7.72
CA GLY A 88 -11.45 -5.48 -8.96
C GLY A 88 -12.79 -4.77 -9.21
N GLU A 89 -13.90 -5.39 -8.84
CA GLU A 89 -15.22 -4.74 -8.84
C GLU A 89 -15.31 -3.69 -7.74
N ALA A 90 -14.87 -4.01 -6.52
CA ALA A 90 -14.84 -3.06 -5.41
C ALA A 90 -14.06 -1.78 -5.75
N LYS A 91 -12.96 -1.90 -6.50
CA LYS A 91 -12.13 -0.78 -6.96
C LYS A 91 -12.88 0.18 -7.90
N LYS A 92 -13.87 -0.30 -8.66
CA LYS A 92 -14.66 0.54 -9.58
C LYS A 92 -15.75 1.33 -8.86
N ILE A 93 -16.04 0.99 -7.61
CA ILE A 93 -17.01 1.70 -6.79
C ILE A 93 -16.44 3.08 -6.47
N SER A 94 -17.16 4.13 -6.86
CA SER A 94 -16.82 5.51 -6.50
C SER A 94 -16.58 5.61 -5.00
N GLY A 95 -15.63 6.42 -4.56
CA GLY A 95 -15.33 6.63 -3.14
C GLY A 95 -14.57 5.49 -2.46
N ILE A 96 -14.31 4.35 -3.12
CA ILE A 96 -13.41 3.33 -2.58
C ILE A 96 -11.96 3.74 -2.82
N THR A 97 -11.20 3.80 -1.72
CA THR A 97 -9.79 4.21 -1.74
C THR A 97 -8.84 3.01 -1.88
N PRO A 98 -7.61 3.24 -2.40
CA PRO A 98 -6.51 2.28 -2.33
C PRO A 98 -6.32 1.61 -0.95
N ALA A 99 -6.39 2.40 0.12
CA ALA A 99 -6.21 1.92 1.49
C ALA A 99 -7.34 0.95 1.89
N ALA A 100 -8.59 1.25 1.54
CA ALA A 100 -9.73 0.36 1.79
C ALA A 100 -9.57 -1.00 1.10
N LEU A 101 -9.12 -1.01 -0.17
CA LEU A 101 -8.85 -2.25 -0.91
C LEU A 101 -7.75 -3.10 -0.26
N ILE A 102 -6.70 -2.44 0.27
CA ILE A 102 -5.62 -3.11 0.97
C ILE A 102 -6.12 -3.74 2.27
N ASN A 103 -6.89 -2.99 3.08
CA ASN A 103 -7.48 -3.48 4.32
C ASN A 103 -8.38 -4.69 4.08
N LEU A 104 -9.24 -4.61 3.05
CA LEU A 104 -10.11 -5.71 2.65
C LEU A 104 -9.32 -6.96 2.21
N ASN A 105 -8.29 -6.80 1.39
CA ASN A 105 -7.42 -7.89 0.97
C ASN A 105 -6.70 -8.56 2.17
N ILE A 106 -6.19 -7.77 3.12
CA ILE A 106 -5.54 -8.30 4.32
C ILE A 106 -6.53 -9.13 5.13
N TYR A 107 -7.73 -8.61 5.36
CA TYR A 107 -8.77 -9.32 6.10
C TYR A 107 -9.15 -10.64 5.41
N ILE A 108 -9.36 -10.64 4.09
CA ILE A 108 -9.65 -11.85 3.31
C ILE A 108 -8.55 -12.90 3.47
N LYS A 109 -7.28 -12.50 3.41
CA LYS A 109 -6.15 -13.42 3.58
C LYS A 109 -6.07 -14.02 4.98
N ILE A 110 -6.28 -13.21 6.03
CA ILE A 110 -6.30 -13.69 7.42
C ILE A 110 -7.43 -14.71 7.60
N ARG A 111 -8.63 -14.38 7.11
CA ARG A 111 -9.80 -15.27 7.16
C ARG A 111 -9.56 -16.61 6.46
N GLN A 112 -8.94 -16.58 5.28
CA GLN A 112 -8.58 -17.79 4.53
C GLN A 112 -7.53 -18.63 5.26
N LYS A 113 -6.51 -18.00 5.87
CA LYS A 113 -5.49 -18.70 6.65
C LYS A 113 -6.12 -19.42 7.86
N ASN A 114 -7.00 -18.75 8.58
CA ASN A 114 -7.69 -19.33 9.75
C ASN A 114 -8.55 -20.53 9.34
N ARG A 115 -9.30 -20.45 8.22
CA ARG A 115 -10.09 -21.58 7.68
C ARG A 115 -9.23 -22.78 7.26
N LYS A 116 -7.99 -22.57 6.81
CA LYS A 116 -7.07 -23.67 6.46
C LYS A 116 -6.51 -24.35 7.70
N GLN A 117 -6.21 -23.59 8.75
CA GLN A 117 -5.67 -24.14 10.00
C GLN A 117 -6.70 -25.00 10.75
N THR A 118 -7.98 -24.65 10.70
CA THR A 118 -9.05 -25.46 11.31
C THR A 118 -9.35 -26.77 10.57
N LYS A 119 -8.91 -26.92 9.31
CA LYS A 119 -9.13 -28.13 8.50
C LYS A 119 -7.95 -29.11 8.50
N GLY A 120 -6.80 -28.72 9.06
CA GLY A 120 -5.59 -29.56 9.10
C GLY A 120 -5.38 -30.30 10.43
N THR A 121 -6.32 -30.19 11.36
CA THR A 121 -6.27 -30.82 12.70
C THR A 121 -7.40 -31.85 12.89
N SER A 122 -7.93 -32.39 11.80
CA SER A 122 -8.94 -33.46 11.80
C SER A 122 -8.50 -34.57 10.87
#